data_AF-A0A519KVC4-F1
#
_entry.id   AF-A0A519KVC4-F1
#
_cell.length_a   1.000
_cell.length_b   1.000
_cell.length_c   1.000
_cell.angle_alpha   90.00
_cell.angle_beta   90.00
_cell.angle_gamma   90.00
#
_symmetry.space_group_name_H-M   'P 1'
#
loop_
_entity.id
_entity.type
_entity.pdbx_description
1 polymer ?
#
loop_
_entity_poly.entity_id
_entity_poly.type
_entity_poly.pdbx_seq_one_letter_code
_entity_poly.pdbx_strand_id
1 'polypeptide(L)'
;CQDTPATVDVKREHGYVFEVPATATGLVDPVPLKAMGRFDHEAVCIDPRSGDVYLTEDQEDGLFYRFIPTTPGRLVDGGRLQALVLKGAPGADTSNNTTRLWALGDWRETEWVDLEDVEAPNGDLRQRGRAAGAAIFQGGEGVYWGDGELYFTAKKGGPIQRGQVLRYVPAADGRSGRVQLFLESADEKIWNMGDNLTVAPWGHLIVCEDNYSKEIRNHLKGVTPDGRVYTIGRNVFQGNSELAGCCFSPDASVLFVNVQYPGITLAITGPWDRIRTA
;
A
#
# COMPACT_ATOMS: atom_id res chain seq x y z
N CYS A 1 3.69 -5.90 12.24
CA CYS A 1 3.91 -6.17 13.68
C CYS A 1 5.09 -5.37 14.24
N GLN A 2 4.81 -4.39 15.11
CA GLN A 2 5.79 -3.62 15.92
C GLN A 2 6.26 -4.35 17.19
N ASP A 3 6.30 -5.67 17.15
CA ASP A 3 6.53 -6.50 18.32
C ASP A 3 7.89 -6.22 18.98
N THR A 4 7.91 -6.21 20.31
CA THR A 4 9.12 -6.01 21.12
C THR A 4 9.31 -7.17 22.09
N PRO A 5 10.56 -7.45 22.53
CA PRO A 5 10.81 -8.46 23.56
C PRO A 5 10.08 -8.22 24.90
N ALA A 6 9.62 -6.98 25.13
CA ALA A 6 8.88 -6.61 26.33
C ALA A 6 7.38 -6.92 26.24
N THR A 7 6.83 -7.07 25.02
CA THR A 7 5.38 -7.21 24.79
C THR A 7 4.98 -8.59 24.27
N VAL A 8 5.88 -9.31 23.61
CA VAL A 8 5.67 -10.67 23.08
C VAL A 8 6.95 -11.50 23.15
N ASP A 9 6.86 -12.82 22.93
CA ASP A 9 7.99 -13.76 22.99
C ASP A 9 8.91 -13.65 21.75
N VAL A 10 9.68 -12.56 21.69
CA VAL A 10 10.69 -12.29 20.65
C VAL A 10 12.01 -11.86 21.27
N LYS A 11 13.13 -12.12 20.59
CA LYS A 11 14.48 -11.79 21.08
C LYS A 11 15.01 -10.43 20.60
N ARG A 12 14.38 -9.84 19.59
CA ARG A 12 14.78 -8.58 18.96
C ARG A 12 13.53 -7.74 18.70
N GLU A 13 13.71 -6.44 18.48
CA GLU A 13 12.64 -5.56 18.03
C GLU A 13 12.25 -5.89 16.58
N HIS A 14 10.95 -5.83 16.28
CA HIS A 14 10.37 -6.09 14.97
C HIS A 14 9.65 -4.84 14.40
N GLY A 15 9.22 -4.96 13.15
CA GLY A 15 8.57 -3.87 12.39
C GLY A 15 9.53 -3.13 11.46
N TYR A 16 10.54 -3.81 10.93
CA TYR A 16 11.51 -3.24 9.99
C TYR A 16 11.38 -3.87 8.60
N VAL A 17 11.77 -3.10 7.58
CA VAL A 17 11.94 -3.59 6.20
C VAL A 17 13.27 -4.33 6.07
N PHE A 18 13.31 -5.34 5.20
CA PHE A 18 14.50 -6.11 4.85
C PHE A 18 14.66 -6.19 3.34
N GLU A 19 15.88 -6.04 2.84
CA GLU A 19 16.22 -6.33 1.44
C GLU A 19 16.68 -7.79 1.30
N VAL A 20 16.01 -8.55 0.44
CA VAL A 20 16.34 -9.95 0.13
C VAL A 20 16.63 -10.06 -1.38
N PRO A 21 17.88 -10.37 -1.79
CA PRO A 21 18.19 -10.54 -3.21
C PRO A 21 17.38 -11.67 -3.84
N ALA A 22 16.58 -11.36 -4.87
CA ALA A 22 15.75 -12.35 -5.56
C ALA A 22 16.55 -13.46 -6.25
N THR A 23 17.84 -13.23 -6.52
CA THR A 23 18.76 -14.20 -7.13
C THR A 23 19.52 -15.06 -6.10
N ALA A 24 19.30 -14.84 -4.80
CA ALA A 24 19.95 -15.63 -3.76
C ALA A 24 19.51 -17.11 -3.87
N THR A 25 20.49 -18.01 -3.85
CA THR A 25 20.25 -19.46 -3.90
C THR A 25 20.31 -20.12 -2.51
N GLY A 26 20.34 -19.33 -1.45
CA GLY A 26 20.49 -19.78 -0.06
C GLY A 26 20.11 -18.70 0.93
N LEU A 27 20.34 -18.97 2.22
CA LEU A 27 20.07 -18.00 3.28
C LEU A 27 20.92 -16.74 3.10
N VAL A 28 20.30 -15.59 3.34
CA VAL A 28 20.96 -14.28 3.35
C VAL A 28 20.91 -13.70 4.75
N ASP A 29 21.87 -12.83 5.07
CA ASP A 29 21.88 -12.15 6.36
C ASP A 29 20.66 -11.22 6.47
N PRO A 30 19.80 -11.38 7.50
CA PRO A 30 18.61 -10.56 7.67
C PRO A 30 19.00 -9.21 8.30
N VAL A 31 19.43 -8.26 7.47
CA VAL A 31 19.80 -6.91 7.89
C VAL A 31 18.56 -6.02 7.94
N PRO A 32 18.11 -5.56 9.12
CA PRO A 32 16.96 -4.65 9.21
C PRO A 32 17.35 -3.24 8.73
N LEU A 33 16.53 -2.67 7.86
CA LEU A 33 16.70 -1.31 7.33
C LEU A 33 16.12 -0.28 8.29
N LYS A 34 16.78 -0.10 9.43
CA LYS A 34 16.29 0.74 10.55
C LYS A 34 15.95 2.18 10.17
N ALA A 35 16.69 2.77 9.23
CA ALA A 35 16.46 4.14 8.77
C ALA A 35 15.13 4.33 8.02
N MET A 36 14.50 3.24 7.56
CA MET A 36 13.16 3.26 6.95
C MET A 36 12.03 3.27 8.01
N GLY A 37 12.39 3.29 9.29
CA GLY A 37 11.48 3.40 10.41
C GLY A 37 10.93 2.07 10.90
N ARG A 38 10.44 2.09 12.15
CA ARG A 38 9.84 0.93 12.82
C ARG A 38 8.35 1.16 13.02
N PHE A 39 7.54 0.47 12.23
CA PHE A 39 6.08 0.52 12.31
C PHE A 39 5.46 -0.74 11.68
N ASP A 40 4.13 -0.80 11.57
CA ASP A 40 3.44 -1.90 10.91
C ASP A 40 3.46 -1.70 9.39
N HIS A 41 4.65 -1.85 8.80
CA HIS A 41 4.84 -1.83 7.35
C HIS A 41 3.99 -2.91 6.70
N GLU A 42 3.18 -2.52 5.73
CA GLU A 42 2.48 -3.50 4.88
C GLU A 42 3.23 -3.72 3.57
N ALA A 43 3.43 -2.66 2.79
CA ALA A 43 4.02 -2.77 1.47
C ALA A 43 5.03 -1.66 1.17
N VAL A 44 5.92 -1.95 0.22
CA VAL A 44 6.92 -1.00 -0.30
C VAL A 44 6.87 -0.96 -1.82
N CYS A 45 7.04 0.23 -2.40
CA CYS A 45 7.34 0.37 -3.83
C CYS A 45 8.49 1.37 -4.03
N ILE A 46 9.15 1.30 -5.19
CA ILE A 46 10.33 2.13 -5.49
C ILE A 46 10.01 2.97 -6.73
N ASP A 47 10.25 4.29 -6.69
CA ASP A 47 10.29 5.11 -7.90
C ASP A 47 11.59 4.78 -8.67
N PRO A 48 11.51 4.19 -9.87
CA PRO A 48 12.69 3.79 -10.63
C PRO A 48 13.54 4.97 -11.11
N ARG A 49 13.03 6.21 -11.06
CA ARG A 49 13.74 7.42 -11.51
C ARG A 49 14.60 8.02 -10.41
N SER A 50 14.08 8.09 -9.18
CA SER A 50 14.77 8.71 -8.03
C SER A 50 15.42 7.69 -7.10
N GLY A 51 14.89 6.47 -7.02
CA GLY A 51 15.22 5.49 -5.99
C GLY A 51 14.54 5.75 -4.65
N ASP A 52 13.60 6.71 -4.57
CA ASP A 52 12.77 6.91 -3.39
C ASP A 52 11.89 5.67 -3.16
N VAL A 53 11.72 5.29 -1.89
CA VAL A 53 10.89 4.16 -1.48
C VAL A 53 9.63 4.67 -0.81
N TYR A 54 8.46 4.22 -1.25
CA TYR A 54 7.17 4.55 -0.65
C TYR A 54 6.68 3.41 0.21
N LEU A 55 6.11 3.72 1.37
CA LEU A 55 5.69 2.73 2.37
C LEU A 55 4.32 3.04 2.92
N THR A 56 3.58 1.99 3.21
CA THR A 56 2.26 2.01 3.86
C THR A 56 2.32 1.46 5.27
N GLU A 57 1.41 1.93 6.13
CA GLU A 57 1.25 1.44 7.50
C GLU A 57 -0.19 0.96 7.72
N ASP A 58 -0.35 -0.32 8.08
CA ASP A 58 -1.65 -0.91 8.40
C ASP A 58 -2.06 -0.57 9.84
N GLN A 59 -2.46 0.68 10.03
CA GLN A 59 -3.03 1.19 11.27
C GLN A 59 -4.22 2.10 10.96
N GLU A 60 -5.16 2.20 11.91
CA GLU A 60 -6.35 3.05 11.73
C GLU A 60 -6.00 4.54 11.61
N ASP A 61 -4.92 4.97 12.25
CA ASP A 61 -4.31 6.29 12.13
C ASP A 61 -2.97 6.26 11.37
N GLY A 62 -2.79 5.26 10.50
CA GLY A 62 -1.59 5.07 9.69
C GLY A 62 -1.30 6.26 8.76
N LEU A 63 -0.03 6.49 8.47
CA LEU A 63 0.43 7.51 7.53
C LEU A 63 0.91 6.88 6.22
N PHE A 64 1.12 7.71 5.21
CA PHE A 64 1.84 7.33 3.99
C PHE A 64 3.25 7.91 4.02
N TYR A 65 4.26 7.06 3.82
CA TYR A 65 5.66 7.41 4.04
C TYR A 65 6.45 7.39 2.74
N ARG A 66 7.55 8.16 2.74
CA ARG A 66 8.60 8.08 1.73
C ARG A 66 9.96 8.09 2.37
N PHE A 67 10.81 7.16 1.97
CA PHE A 67 12.21 7.08 2.33
C PHE A 67 13.09 7.52 1.16
N ILE A 68 13.95 8.51 1.41
CA ILE A 68 14.93 9.02 0.45
C ILE A 68 16.28 8.42 0.85
N PRO A 69 16.84 7.46 0.09
CA PRO A 69 18.10 6.83 0.44
C PRO A 69 19.27 7.82 0.32
N THR A 70 20.26 7.68 1.21
CA THR A 70 21.53 8.42 1.11
C THR A 70 22.25 8.07 -0.19
N THR A 71 22.25 6.79 -0.53
CA THR A 71 22.83 6.24 -1.77
C THR A 71 21.74 5.52 -2.55
N PRO A 72 21.27 6.06 -3.69
CA PRO A 72 20.27 5.38 -4.52
C PRO A 72 20.69 3.94 -4.87
N GLY A 73 19.78 2.99 -4.66
CA GLY A 73 20.02 1.57 -4.88
C GLY A 73 20.81 0.84 -3.78
N ARG A 74 21.11 1.51 -2.65
CA ARG A 74 21.75 0.90 -1.48
C ARG A 74 21.05 1.34 -0.19
N LEU A 75 19.90 0.73 0.12
CA LEU A 75 19.04 1.18 1.23
C LEU A 75 19.70 1.00 2.61
N VAL A 76 20.61 0.03 2.73
CA VAL A 76 21.39 -0.23 3.96
C VAL A 76 22.28 0.95 4.39
N ASP A 77 22.66 1.83 3.46
CA ASP A 77 23.47 3.02 3.77
C ASP A 77 22.67 4.09 4.54
N GLY A 78 21.37 3.86 4.78
CA GLY A 78 20.48 4.78 5.47
C GLY A 78 19.90 5.86 4.56
N GLY A 79 19.23 6.84 5.16
CA GLY A 79 18.51 7.88 4.42
C GLY A 79 17.61 8.71 5.33
N ARG A 80 16.67 9.44 4.72
CA ARG A 80 15.65 10.21 5.44
C ARG A 80 14.28 9.61 5.23
N LEU A 81 13.54 9.39 6.31
CA LEU A 81 12.13 9.03 6.27
C LEU A 81 11.26 10.27 6.39
N GLN A 82 10.23 10.35 5.55
CA GLN A 82 9.27 11.44 5.52
C GLN A 82 7.84 10.89 5.55
N ALA A 83 6.89 11.71 5.98
CA ALA A 83 5.45 11.42 5.88
C ALA A 83 4.71 12.46 5.03
N LEU A 84 3.68 12.01 4.32
CA LEU A 84 2.93 12.81 3.34
C LEU A 84 2.01 13.81 4.04
N VAL A 85 2.08 15.07 3.63
CA VAL A 85 1.24 16.18 4.11
C VAL A 85 0.34 16.65 2.97
N LEU A 86 -0.95 16.88 3.25
CA LEU A 86 -1.81 17.60 2.32
C LEU A 86 -1.61 19.11 2.48
N LYS A 87 -1.24 19.78 1.38
CA LYS A 87 -0.96 21.22 1.40
C LYS A 87 -2.21 22.00 1.83
N GLY A 88 -2.06 22.84 2.85
CA GLY A 88 -3.17 23.61 3.41
C GLY A 88 -4.12 22.83 4.32
N ALA A 89 -3.85 21.55 4.59
CA ALA A 89 -4.63 20.70 5.49
C ALA A 89 -3.72 19.80 6.35
N PRO A 90 -2.87 20.39 7.22
CA PRO A 90 -1.96 19.62 8.07
C PRO A 90 -2.74 18.73 9.06
N GLY A 91 -2.31 17.47 9.21
CA GLY A 91 -2.91 16.51 10.14
C GLY A 91 -4.27 15.96 9.68
N ALA A 92 -4.66 16.23 8.42
CA ALA A 92 -5.95 15.87 7.88
C ALA A 92 -6.20 14.36 7.90
N ASP A 93 -7.44 14.00 8.19
CA ASP A 93 -7.96 12.65 8.03
C ASP A 93 -8.56 12.51 6.62
N THR A 94 -7.95 11.66 5.79
CA THR A 94 -8.36 11.49 4.38
C THR A 94 -9.46 10.46 4.19
N SER A 95 -9.85 9.76 5.27
CA SER A 95 -10.75 8.60 5.21
C SER A 95 -12.16 8.93 4.73
N ASN A 96 -12.63 10.19 4.83
CA ASN A 96 -14.04 10.54 4.61
C ASN A 96 -15.04 9.78 5.52
N ASN A 97 -14.59 9.09 6.58
CA ASN A 97 -15.46 8.27 7.43
C ASN A 97 -16.50 9.11 8.19
N THR A 98 -16.05 10.21 8.79
CA THR A 98 -16.90 11.10 9.62
C THR A 98 -17.11 12.46 8.98
N THR A 99 -16.06 13.03 8.39
CA THR A 99 -16.08 14.34 7.73
C THR A 99 -15.56 14.18 6.33
N ARG A 100 -16.34 14.65 5.35
CA ARG A 100 -15.94 14.60 3.95
C ARG A 100 -14.90 15.68 3.65
N LEU A 101 -13.65 15.28 3.42
CA LEU A 101 -12.53 16.15 3.06
C LEU A 101 -12.47 16.44 1.55
N TRP A 102 -12.89 15.46 0.74
CA TRP A 102 -12.76 15.48 -0.72
C TRP A 102 -13.74 14.51 -1.40
N ALA A 103 -14.02 14.78 -2.67
CA ALA A 103 -14.85 13.95 -3.55
C ALA A 103 -14.02 12.95 -4.34
N LEU A 104 -14.68 11.89 -4.82
CA LEU A 104 -14.07 10.94 -5.75
C LEU A 104 -13.51 11.69 -6.98
N GLY A 105 -12.25 11.42 -7.32
CA GLY A 105 -11.55 12.06 -8.43
C GLY A 105 -10.84 13.37 -8.07
N ASP A 106 -11.05 13.94 -6.88
CA ASP A 106 -10.38 15.16 -6.43
C ASP A 106 -8.87 14.95 -6.30
N TRP A 107 -8.11 15.97 -6.69
CA TRP A 107 -6.67 16.07 -6.46
C TRP A 107 -6.37 17.03 -5.30
N ARG A 108 -5.34 16.69 -4.52
CA ARG A 108 -4.75 17.56 -3.50
C ARG A 108 -3.25 17.64 -3.71
N GLU A 109 -2.73 18.87 -3.69
CA GLU A 109 -1.29 19.10 -3.67
C GLU A 109 -0.71 18.63 -2.34
N THR A 110 0.53 18.15 -2.37
CA THR A 110 1.18 17.52 -1.22
C THR A 110 2.57 18.07 -0.97
N GLU A 111 2.97 17.98 0.29
CA GLU A 111 4.30 18.27 0.79
C GLU A 111 4.77 17.08 1.64
N TRP A 112 6.02 17.10 2.08
CA TRP A 112 6.60 16.03 2.91
C TRP A 112 7.22 16.64 4.15
N VAL A 113 7.04 15.96 5.29
CA VAL A 113 7.69 16.33 6.56
C VAL A 113 8.70 15.26 6.94
N ASP A 114 9.93 15.69 7.30
CA ASP A 114 10.96 14.78 7.81
C ASP A 114 10.56 14.21 9.18
N LEU A 115 10.84 12.93 9.39
CA LEU A 115 10.61 12.25 10.66
C LEU A 115 11.93 11.97 11.36
N GLU A 116 11.97 12.27 12.66
CA GLU A 116 13.10 12.00 13.55
C GLU A 116 12.80 10.78 14.43
N ASP A 117 13.86 10.18 15.01
CA ASP A 117 13.77 9.02 15.91
C ASP A 117 12.88 7.89 15.34
N VAL A 118 13.16 7.52 14.09
CA VAL A 118 12.30 6.65 13.27
C VAL A 118 12.24 5.20 13.74
N GLU A 119 13.19 4.76 14.58
CA GLU A 119 13.11 3.45 15.24
C GLU A 119 12.01 3.39 16.31
N ALA A 120 11.45 4.54 16.71
CA ALA A 120 10.22 4.68 17.48
C ALA A 120 10.06 3.66 18.61
N PRO A 121 10.94 3.69 19.64
CA PRO A 121 10.90 2.73 20.74
C PRO A 121 9.56 2.76 21.51
N ASN A 122 8.85 3.89 21.47
CA ASN A 122 7.54 4.07 22.08
C ASN A 122 6.36 3.69 21.16
N GLY A 123 6.62 3.30 19.90
CA GLY A 123 5.58 3.02 18.90
C GLY A 123 4.76 4.25 18.52
N ASP A 124 5.34 5.45 18.63
CA ASP A 124 4.65 6.75 18.56
C ASP A 124 4.88 7.51 17.23
N LEU A 125 5.51 6.88 16.24
CA LEU A 125 5.98 7.55 15.02
C LEU A 125 4.84 8.22 14.27
N ARG A 126 3.72 7.51 14.06
CA ARG A 126 2.55 8.04 13.36
C ARG A 126 1.87 9.18 14.11
N GLN A 127 1.83 9.14 15.45
CA GLN A 127 1.27 10.22 16.25
C GLN A 127 2.14 11.48 16.15
N ARG A 128 3.46 11.34 16.20
CA ARG A 128 4.40 12.46 16.00
C ARG A 128 4.33 13.00 14.57
N GLY A 129 4.29 12.12 13.57
CA GLY A 129 4.14 12.50 12.17
C GLY A 129 2.85 13.28 11.92
N ARG A 130 1.72 12.82 12.46
CA ARG A 130 0.44 13.54 12.40
C ARG A 130 0.52 14.90 13.09
N ALA A 131 1.11 14.97 14.29
CA ALA A 131 1.30 16.23 15.01
C ALA A 131 2.20 17.21 14.23
N ALA A 132 3.13 16.70 13.42
CA ALA A 132 3.95 17.46 12.49
C ALA A 132 3.24 17.81 11.17
N GLY A 133 2.00 17.36 10.98
CA GLY A 133 1.14 17.72 9.85
C GLY A 133 0.88 16.61 8.83
N ALA A 134 1.44 15.41 9.00
CA ALA A 134 1.18 14.30 8.09
C ALA A 134 -0.31 13.91 8.08
N ALA A 135 -0.81 13.54 6.91
CA ALA A 135 -2.19 13.12 6.72
C ALA A 135 -2.36 11.63 7.06
N ILE A 136 -3.54 11.27 7.58
CA ILE A 136 -3.91 9.88 7.85
C ILE A 136 -4.45 9.23 6.59
N PHE A 137 -3.99 8.01 6.33
CA PHE A 137 -4.54 7.07 5.35
C PHE A 137 -4.88 5.78 6.09
N GLN A 138 -6.18 5.57 6.33
CA GLN A 138 -6.66 4.60 7.30
C GLN A 138 -6.56 3.15 6.80
N GLY A 139 -5.70 2.35 7.45
CA GLY A 139 -5.38 0.98 7.07
C GLY A 139 -4.66 0.94 5.74
N GLY A 140 -3.46 1.53 5.67
CA GLY A 140 -2.67 1.58 4.46
C GLY A 140 -2.14 0.19 4.13
N GLU A 141 -2.50 -0.35 2.96
CA GLU A 141 -2.18 -1.75 2.61
C GLU A 141 -1.18 -1.83 1.42
N GLY A 142 -1.56 -2.47 0.31
CA GLY A 142 -0.74 -2.57 -0.88
C GLY A 142 -0.37 -1.21 -1.48
N VAL A 143 0.88 -1.09 -1.94
CA VAL A 143 1.36 0.01 -2.78
C VAL A 143 2.11 -0.54 -3.98
N TYR A 144 1.86 0.02 -5.16
CA TYR A 144 2.51 -0.42 -6.40
C TYR A 144 2.80 0.75 -7.33
N TRP A 145 3.97 0.70 -7.97
CA TRP A 145 4.41 1.69 -8.93
C TRP A 145 3.83 1.41 -10.33
N GLY A 146 3.26 2.44 -10.95
CA GLY A 146 2.77 2.43 -12.33
C GLY A 146 3.72 3.16 -13.29
N ASP A 147 3.18 3.99 -14.19
CA ASP A 147 3.98 4.81 -15.10
C ASP A 147 4.05 6.26 -14.61
N GLY A 148 5.16 6.61 -13.96
CA GLY A 148 5.38 7.95 -13.40
C GLY A 148 4.53 8.29 -12.16
N GLU A 149 3.86 7.28 -11.60
CA GLU A 149 2.91 7.40 -10.50
C GLU A 149 2.83 6.10 -9.71
N LEU A 150 2.15 6.14 -8.57
CA LEU A 150 1.87 4.95 -7.78
C LEU A 150 0.42 4.93 -7.31
N TYR A 151 -0.03 3.74 -6.93
CA TYR A 151 -1.33 3.51 -6.33
C TYR A 151 -1.13 2.81 -4.99
N PHE A 152 -1.92 3.21 -4.00
CA PHE A 152 -1.96 2.53 -2.71
C PHE A 152 -3.39 2.46 -2.19
N THR A 153 -3.67 1.46 -1.36
CA THR A 153 -4.98 1.24 -0.74
C THR A 153 -5.01 1.79 0.67
N ALA A 154 -6.18 2.32 1.05
CA ALA A 154 -6.55 2.60 2.43
C ALA A 154 -7.82 1.79 2.73
N LYS A 155 -7.64 0.58 3.25
CA LYS A 155 -8.64 -0.50 3.35
C LYS A 155 -9.90 -0.13 4.13
N LYS A 156 -9.76 0.78 5.10
CA LYS A 156 -10.82 1.22 6.00
C LYS A 156 -11.31 2.65 5.71
N GLY A 157 -10.84 3.25 4.62
CA GLY A 157 -11.35 4.54 4.15
C GLY A 157 -12.74 4.46 3.50
N GLY A 158 -13.27 5.61 3.14
CA GLY A 158 -14.57 5.82 2.51
C GLY A 158 -15.72 5.92 3.52
N PRO A 159 -16.84 6.57 3.17
CA PRO A 159 -17.95 6.84 4.10
C PRO A 159 -18.62 5.59 4.69
N ILE A 160 -18.42 4.41 4.08
CA ILE A 160 -18.91 3.12 4.56
C ILE A 160 -17.80 2.22 5.14
N GLN A 161 -16.56 2.73 5.25
CA GLN A 161 -15.39 2.01 5.75
C GLN A 161 -15.11 0.71 4.97
N ARG A 162 -15.17 0.80 3.64
CA ARG A 162 -14.97 -0.33 2.71
C ARG A 162 -13.83 -0.10 1.73
N GLY A 163 -13.03 0.93 1.97
CA GLY A 163 -11.76 1.14 1.32
C GLY A 163 -11.77 2.25 0.28
N GLN A 164 -10.57 2.78 0.08
CA GLN A 164 -10.22 3.72 -0.96
C GLN A 164 -8.99 3.20 -1.72
N VAL A 165 -8.82 3.65 -2.96
CA VAL A 165 -7.54 3.61 -3.67
C VAL A 165 -7.11 5.04 -3.90
N LEU A 166 -5.87 5.33 -3.55
CA LEU A 166 -5.23 6.61 -3.70
C LEU A 166 -4.23 6.51 -4.84
N ARG A 167 -4.17 7.55 -5.68
CA ARG A 167 -3.19 7.68 -6.76
C ARG A 167 -2.27 8.83 -6.43
N TYR A 168 -0.97 8.57 -6.36
CA TYR A 168 0.02 9.60 -6.08
C TYR A 168 0.94 9.82 -7.27
N VAL A 169 1.11 11.09 -7.64
CA VAL A 169 2.03 11.51 -8.70
C VAL A 169 3.08 12.42 -8.08
N PRO A 170 4.33 11.95 -7.91
CA PRO A 170 5.42 12.81 -7.47
C PRO A 170 5.72 13.88 -8.52
N ALA A 171 6.04 15.09 -8.06
CA ALA A 171 6.51 16.16 -8.93
C ALA A 171 7.87 15.80 -9.55
N ALA A 172 8.18 16.39 -10.71
CA ALA A 172 9.43 16.12 -11.42
C ALA A 172 10.70 16.47 -10.62
N ASP A 173 10.61 17.41 -9.68
CA ASP A 173 11.71 17.79 -8.79
C ASP A 173 11.87 16.87 -7.57
N GLY A 174 10.95 15.91 -7.39
CA GLY A 174 10.95 14.96 -6.27
C GLY A 174 10.68 15.60 -4.91
N ARG A 175 10.27 16.87 -4.82
CA ARG A 175 10.09 17.57 -3.53
C ARG A 175 8.65 17.61 -3.05
N SER A 176 7.70 17.47 -3.98
CA SER A 176 6.27 17.52 -3.73
C SER A 176 5.57 16.50 -4.63
N GLY A 177 4.25 16.60 -4.71
CA GLY A 177 3.44 15.86 -5.66
C GLY A 177 1.97 16.18 -5.45
N ARG A 178 1.12 15.33 -6.00
CA ARG A 178 -0.32 15.41 -5.77
C ARG A 178 -0.89 14.02 -5.55
N VAL A 179 -1.88 13.94 -4.69
CA VAL A 179 -2.63 12.70 -4.42
C VAL A 179 -4.08 12.86 -4.86
N GLN A 180 -4.63 11.82 -5.46
CA GLN A 180 -6.02 11.73 -5.87
C GLN A 180 -6.75 10.71 -5.02
N LEU A 181 -7.99 11.02 -4.63
CA LEU A 181 -8.95 9.97 -4.26
C LEU A 181 -9.41 9.26 -5.54
N PHE A 182 -8.69 8.22 -5.95
CA PHE A 182 -8.88 7.56 -7.24
C PHE A 182 -10.10 6.62 -7.24
N LEU A 183 -10.31 5.91 -6.15
CA LEU A 183 -11.46 5.05 -5.92
C LEU A 183 -11.92 5.22 -4.47
N GLU A 184 -13.23 5.28 -4.26
CA GLU A 184 -13.86 5.27 -2.94
C GLU A 184 -15.06 4.33 -3.00
N SER A 185 -15.12 3.37 -2.07
CA SER A 185 -16.26 2.44 -2.04
C SER A 185 -17.56 3.16 -1.66
N ALA A 186 -18.58 2.98 -2.49
CA ALA A 186 -19.96 3.39 -2.23
C ALA A 186 -20.92 2.19 -2.06
N ASP A 187 -20.46 0.97 -2.36
CA ASP A 187 -21.22 -0.27 -2.25
C ASP A 187 -20.25 -1.45 -2.05
N GLU A 188 -20.40 -2.17 -0.94
CA GLU A 188 -19.56 -3.32 -0.58
C GLU A 188 -19.71 -4.52 -1.54
N LYS A 189 -20.72 -4.53 -2.42
CA LYS A 189 -20.82 -5.54 -3.48
C LYS A 189 -19.92 -5.20 -4.68
N ILE A 190 -19.62 -3.91 -4.88
CA ILE A 190 -18.77 -3.44 -5.96
C ILE A 190 -17.31 -3.51 -5.52
N TRP A 191 -17.00 -2.97 -4.33
CA TRP A 191 -15.65 -2.88 -3.77
C TRP A 191 -15.67 -3.03 -2.26
N ASN A 192 -14.88 -3.95 -1.71
CA ASN A 192 -14.85 -4.20 -0.28
C ASN A 192 -13.44 -4.48 0.24
N MET A 193 -12.88 -3.52 0.97
CA MET A 193 -11.62 -3.65 1.70
C MET A 193 -10.50 -4.11 0.76
N GLY A 194 -10.36 -3.42 -0.37
CA GLY A 194 -9.24 -3.63 -1.29
C GLY A 194 -7.91 -3.43 -0.56
N ASP A 195 -7.05 -4.42 -0.67
CA ASP A 195 -5.85 -4.60 0.14
C ASP A 195 -4.62 -4.60 -0.80
N ASN A 196 -4.09 -5.77 -1.15
CA ASN A 196 -2.94 -5.86 -2.02
C ASN A 196 -3.31 -5.49 -3.46
N LEU A 197 -2.42 -4.77 -4.16
CA LEU A 197 -2.63 -4.38 -5.55
C LEU A 197 -1.37 -4.51 -6.41
N THR A 198 -1.58 -4.70 -7.71
CA THR A 198 -0.54 -4.59 -8.74
C THR A 198 -1.07 -3.85 -9.97
N VAL A 199 -0.20 -3.14 -10.68
CA VAL A 199 -0.53 -2.53 -11.96
C VAL A 199 -0.29 -3.57 -13.05
N ALA A 200 -1.35 -3.95 -13.76
CA ALA A 200 -1.26 -4.81 -14.92
C ALA A 200 -0.52 -4.11 -16.08
N PRO A 201 0.14 -4.85 -16.99
CA PRO A 201 0.91 -4.25 -18.10
C PRO A 201 0.11 -3.35 -19.07
N TRP A 202 -1.22 -3.42 -19.03
CA TRP A 202 -2.11 -2.55 -19.80
C TRP A 202 -2.70 -1.39 -18.97
N GLY A 203 -2.17 -1.13 -17.77
CA GLY A 203 -2.50 0.02 -16.93
C GLY A 203 -3.71 -0.15 -16.01
N HIS A 204 -4.34 -1.33 -15.96
CA HIS A 204 -5.40 -1.60 -14.97
C HIS A 204 -4.79 -1.94 -13.62
N LEU A 205 -5.45 -1.59 -12.52
CA LEU A 205 -5.12 -2.16 -11.22
C LEU A 205 -5.76 -3.53 -11.10
N ILE A 206 -5.03 -4.51 -10.60
CA ILE A 206 -5.58 -5.77 -10.09
C ILE A 206 -5.46 -5.73 -8.58
N VAL A 207 -6.59 -5.94 -7.90
CA VAL A 207 -6.69 -5.72 -6.44
C VAL A 207 -7.32 -6.93 -5.78
N CYS A 208 -6.72 -7.35 -4.67
CA CYS A 208 -7.24 -8.40 -3.80
C CYS A 208 -8.13 -7.77 -2.73
N GLU A 209 -9.34 -8.29 -2.54
CA GLU A 209 -10.16 -7.93 -1.38
C GLU A 209 -9.75 -8.74 -0.15
N ASP A 210 -9.70 -8.07 1.01
CA ASP A 210 -9.58 -8.68 2.34
C ASP A 210 -10.71 -8.22 3.27
N ASN A 211 -11.88 -8.83 3.12
CA ASN A 211 -12.98 -8.70 4.07
C ASN A 211 -13.25 -10.04 4.79
N TYR A 212 -13.51 -9.94 6.09
CA TYR A 212 -13.76 -11.08 6.99
C TYR A 212 -15.24 -11.47 7.07
N SER A 213 -16.06 -11.10 6.07
CA SER A 213 -17.49 -11.42 6.06
C SER A 213 -17.73 -12.91 5.88
N LYS A 214 -18.78 -13.42 6.55
CA LYS A 214 -19.30 -14.78 6.33
C LYS A 214 -20.25 -14.85 5.14
N GLU A 215 -20.77 -13.70 4.70
CA GLU A 215 -21.83 -13.58 3.69
C GLU A 215 -21.27 -13.07 2.36
N ILE A 216 -20.43 -12.03 2.43
CA ILE A 216 -19.77 -11.42 1.27
C ILE A 216 -18.43 -12.12 1.09
N ARG A 217 -18.13 -12.53 -0.15
CA ARG A 217 -16.87 -13.19 -0.45
C ARG A 217 -15.83 -12.18 -0.89
N ASN A 218 -14.56 -12.49 -0.64
CA ASN A 218 -13.43 -11.81 -1.26
C ASN A 218 -13.42 -12.05 -2.76
N HIS A 219 -13.06 -11.04 -3.52
CA HIS A 219 -12.87 -11.12 -4.96
C HIS A 219 -11.48 -10.64 -5.34
N LEU A 220 -11.05 -11.12 -6.50
CA LEU A 220 -10.05 -10.47 -7.30
C LEU A 220 -10.76 -9.45 -8.19
N LYS A 221 -10.46 -8.17 -7.98
CA LYS A 221 -11.04 -7.04 -8.70
C LYS A 221 -10.06 -6.51 -9.73
N GLY A 222 -10.60 -5.91 -10.77
CA GLY A 222 -9.87 -5.06 -11.69
C GLY A 222 -10.41 -3.64 -11.65
N VAL A 223 -9.53 -2.66 -11.82
CA VAL A 223 -9.88 -1.23 -11.92
C VAL A 223 -9.24 -0.66 -13.18
N THR A 224 -10.05 -0.06 -14.03
CA THR A 224 -9.58 0.59 -15.27
C THR A 224 -8.88 1.93 -14.97
N PRO A 225 -8.15 2.55 -15.92
CA PRO A 225 -7.47 3.82 -15.68
C PRO A 225 -8.43 4.99 -15.40
N ASP A 226 -9.68 4.88 -15.83
CA ASP A 226 -10.79 5.80 -15.53
C ASP A 226 -11.55 5.45 -14.24
N GLY A 227 -11.09 4.46 -13.47
CA GLY A 227 -11.64 4.12 -12.14
C GLY A 227 -12.84 3.18 -12.14
N ARG A 228 -13.19 2.55 -13.27
CA ARG A 228 -14.30 1.58 -13.33
C ARG A 228 -13.86 0.24 -12.76
N VAL A 229 -14.66 -0.29 -11.84
CA VAL A 229 -14.42 -1.58 -11.19
C VAL A 229 -15.09 -2.72 -11.97
N TYR A 230 -14.36 -3.83 -12.15
CA TYR A 230 -14.90 -5.09 -12.67
C TYR A 230 -14.39 -6.27 -11.82
N THR A 231 -15.09 -7.40 -11.88
CA THR A 231 -14.70 -8.60 -11.13
C THR A 231 -13.98 -9.57 -12.05
N ILE A 232 -12.79 -10.01 -11.63
CA ILE A 232 -11.99 -11.02 -12.34
C ILE A 232 -12.35 -12.42 -11.82
N GLY A 233 -12.45 -12.57 -10.50
CA GLY A 233 -12.76 -13.86 -9.88
C GLY A 233 -13.32 -13.69 -8.47
N ARG A 234 -14.13 -14.66 -8.06
CA ARG A 234 -14.67 -14.75 -6.69
C ARG A 234 -13.89 -15.83 -5.94
N ASN A 235 -13.42 -15.51 -4.73
CA ASN A 235 -12.85 -16.51 -3.86
C ASN A 235 -13.96 -17.42 -3.29
N VAL A 236 -13.90 -18.70 -3.64
CA VAL A 236 -14.83 -19.74 -3.16
C VAL A 236 -14.20 -20.62 -2.09
N PHE A 237 -12.98 -20.31 -1.64
CA PHE A 237 -12.31 -21.07 -0.60
C PHE A 237 -13.09 -21.03 0.72
N GLN A 238 -12.98 -22.12 1.49
CA GLN A 238 -13.68 -22.24 2.77
C GLN A 238 -13.23 -21.15 3.75
N GLY A 239 -14.16 -20.66 4.57
CA GLY A 239 -13.86 -19.62 5.56
C GLY A 239 -13.64 -18.21 4.98
N ASN A 240 -13.70 -18.03 3.65
CA ASN A 240 -13.45 -16.74 3.00
C ASN A 240 -12.06 -16.18 3.30
N SER A 241 -11.03 -17.03 3.29
CA SER A 241 -9.63 -16.58 3.42
C SER A 241 -9.36 -15.40 2.48
N GLU A 242 -8.56 -14.45 2.92
CA GLU A 242 -8.15 -13.33 2.07
C GLU A 242 -7.40 -13.83 0.82
N LEU A 243 -7.50 -13.03 -0.23
CA LEU A 243 -6.57 -13.12 -1.35
C LEU A 243 -5.39 -12.20 -1.06
N ALA A 244 -4.17 -12.66 -1.33
CA ALA A 244 -2.96 -11.91 -0.99
C ALA A 244 -1.88 -12.05 -2.07
N GLY A 245 -1.11 -10.99 -2.27
CA GLY A 245 0.08 -10.94 -3.11
C GLY A 245 -0.18 -11.34 -4.57
N CYS A 246 -0.82 -10.45 -5.34
CA CYS A 246 -1.03 -10.68 -6.77
C CYS A 246 0.09 -10.06 -7.64
N CYS A 247 0.53 -10.78 -8.66
CA CYS A 247 1.53 -10.31 -9.62
C CYS A 247 1.42 -11.03 -10.97
N PHE A 248 1.88 -10.39 -12.04
CA PHE A 248 1.94 -11.01 -13.36
C PHE A 248 3.29 -11.66 -13.64
N SER A 249 3.28 -12.73 -14.43
CA SER A 249 4.47 -13.22 -15.13
C SER A 249 5.06 -12.11 -16.02
N PRO A 250 6.38 -12.13 -16.31
CA PRO A 250 7.01 -11.08 -17.12
C PRO A 250 6.40 -10.88 -18.52
N ASP A 251 5.86 -11.94 -19.11
CA ASP A 251 5.17 -11.92 -20.40
C ASP A 251 3.66 -11.58 -20.30
N ALA A 252 3.18 -11.27 -19.08
CA ALA A 252 1.80 -10.92 -18.76
C ALA A 252 0.77 -12.00 -19.10
N SER A 253 1.19 -13.26 -19.29
CA SER A 253 0.30 -14.36 -19.65
C SER A 253 -0.34 -15.04 -18.43
N VAL A 254 0.31 -14.98 -17.26
CA VAL A 254 -0.16 -15.59 -16.01
C VAL A 254 -0.27 -14.55 -14.91
N LEU A 255 -1.43 -14.46 -14.27
CA LEU A 255 -1.59 -13.79 -12.98
C LEU A 255 -1.42 -14.83 -11.87
N PHE A 256 -0.51 -14.56 -10.95
CA PHE A 256 -0.40 -15.29 -9.70
C PHE A 256 -1.15 -14.54 -8.60
N VAL A 257 -1.86 -15.28 -7.74
CA VAL A 257 -2.50 -14.75 -6.53
C VAL A 257 -2.55 -15.85 -5.48
N ASN A 258 -2.41 -15.51 -4.21
CA ASN A 258 -2.46 -16.47 -3.12
C ASN A 258 -3.80 -16.43 -2.39
N VAL A 259 -4.25 -17.58 -1.90
CA VAL A 259 -5.20 -17.69 -0.79
C VAL A 259 -4.36 -17.83 0.47
N GLN A 260 -4.32 -16.79 1.30
CA GLN A 260 -3.31 -16.63 2.37
C GLN A 260 -3.31 -17.83 3.33
N TYR A 261 -4.48 -18.26 3.79
CA TYR A 261 -4.62 -19.47 4.60
C TYR A 261 -5.46 -20.51 3.84
N PRO A 262 -4.93 -21.70 3.52
CA PRO A 262 -3.73 -22.34 4.10
C PRO A 262 -2.43 -22.14 3.29
N GLY A 263 -2.33 -21.12 2.43
CA GLY A 263 -1.14 -20.87 1.61
C GLY A 263 -1.21 -21.57 0.26
N ILE A 264 -2.22 -21.24 -0.55
CA ILE A 264 -2.42 -21.80 -1.90
C ILE A 264 -2.10 -20.73 -2.94
N THR A 265 -1.16 -20.99 -3.84
CA THR A 265 -0.89 -20.13 -4.99
C THR A 265 -1.72 -20.59 -6.20
N LEU A 266 -2.46 -19.66 -6.79
CA LEU A 266 -3.22 -19.86 -8.02
C LEU A 266 -2.48 -19.22 -9.20
N ALA A 267 -2.41 -19.92 -10.32
CA ALA A 267 -1.89 -19.41 -11.59
C ALA A 267 -3.04 -19.30 -12.60
N ILE A 268 -3.36 -18.09 -13.04
CA ILE A 268 -4.53 -17.78 -13.88
C ILE A 268 -4.05 -17.31 -15.25
N THR A 269 -4.46 -17.97 -16.34
CA THR A 269 -3.97 -17.69 -17.71
C THR A 269 -4.90 -16.81 -18.54
N GLY A 270 -5.83 -16.08 -17.91
CA GLY A 270 -6.76 -15.20 -18.61
C GLY A 270 -7.95 -15.93 -19.25
N PRO A 271 -8.72 -15.27 -20.13
CA PRO A 271 -8.21 -14.57 -21.32
C PRO A 271 -7.99 -13.05 -21.12
N TRP A 272 -6.75 -12.65 -20.82
CA TRP A 272 -6.41 -11.26 -20.46
C TRP A 272 -6.64 -10.26 -21.59
N ASP A 273 -6.49 -10.67 -22.85
CA ASP A 273 -6.73 -9.79 -24.01
C ASP A 273 -8.15 -9.22 -24.06
N ARG A 274 -9.13 -9.89 -23.45
CA ARG A 274 -10.51 -9.41 -23.40
C ARG A 274 -10.72 -8.22 -22.47
N ILE A 275 -9.79 -7.99 -21.54
CA ILE A 275 -9.83 -6.88 -20.59
C ILE A 275 -8.78 -5.80 -20.90
N ARG A 276 -7.90 -6.04 -21.89
CA ARG A 276 -6.87 -5.09 -22.37
C ARG A 276 -7.42 -3.97 -23.26
N THR A 277 -8.72 -3.94 -23.55
CA THR A 277 -9.28 -2.96 -24.49
C THR A 277 -9.11 -1.53 -23.98
N ALA A 278 -8.45 -0.75 -24.83
CA ALA A 278 -7.98 0.63 -24.67
C ALA A 278 -9.05 1.66 -24.26
#